data_AF-A0A941S2S6-F1
#
_entry.id   AF-A0A941S2S6-F1
#
_cell.length_a   1.000
_cell.length_b   1.000
_cell.length_c   1.000
_cell.angle_alpha   90.00
_cell.angle_beta   90.00
_cell.angle_gamma   90.00
#
_symmetry.space_group_name_H-M   'P 1'
#
loop_
_entity.id
_entity.type
_entity.pdbx_description
1 polymer ?
#
loop_
_entity_poly.entity_id
_entity_poly.type
_entity_poly.pdbx_seq_one_letter_code
_entity_poly.pdbx_strand_id
1 'polypeptide(L)'
;TKNYQQAAAALYAVLSAGPGWDWTTLSSMYASTAVYSEQLRALEQYVKENPQAADARFVLAYQYLTCSHPDAARKQYEEILKLQPADQLSAQLLQLVGGDPAAADGQAAAPPAAEQPDQPEQPPAADPADAAPPAEIDAAKIVGAWNAVRKDGAKFSLTLTDDAKFIWAFEPAKGGKRQEFDGKYSVDGAILVMERADGAQMPGLVTLSETGFNFKLYGGPPDDPGLDFQK
;
A
#
# COMPACT_ATOMS: atom_id res chain seq x y z
N THR A 1 12.55 -19.57 10.50
CA THR A 1 11.52 -19.94 11.49
C THR A 1 10.49 -18.84 11.54
N LYS A 2 9.19 -19.17 11.51
CA LYS A 2 8.08 -18.19 11.57
C LYS A 2 7.84 -17.71 13.02
N ASN A 3 8.77 -16.95 13.60
CA ASN A 3 8.67 -16.49 14.99
C ASN A 3 8.04 -15.09 15.08
N TYR A 4 6.72 -15.02 14.87
CA TYR A 4 6.00 -13.74 14.87
C TYR A 4 5.88 -13.11 16.26
N GLN A 5 5.91 -13.90 17.34
CA GLN A 5 5.99 -13.39 18.71
C GLN A 5 7.24 -12.53 18.93
N GLN A 6 8.39 -12.98 18.43
CA GLN A 6 9.65 -12.23 18.51
C GLN A 6 9.64 -10.99 17.60
N ALA A 7 9.04 -11.08 16.41
CA ALA A 7 8.88 -9.95 15.51
C ALA A 7 7.96 -8.87 16.11
N ALA A 8 6.82 -9.28 16.68
CA ALA A 8 5.93 -8.39 17.43
C ALA A 8 6.68 -7.71 18.58
N ALA A 9 7.34 -8.47 19.45
CA ALA A 9 8.10 -7.90 20.57
C ALA A 9 9.14 -6.83 20.13
N ALA A 10 9.81 -7.05 18.99
CA ALA A 10 10.71 -6.05 18.40
C ALA A 10 9.96 -4.80 17.92
N LEU A 11 8.83 -4.96 17.22
CA LEU A 11 8.01 -3.84 16.74
C LEU A 11 7.38 -3.03 17.89
N TYR A 12 6.85 -3.67 18.94
CA TYR A 12 6.36 -2.97 20.14
C TYR A 12 7.47 -2.13 20.78
N ALA A 13 8.70 -2.66 20.88
CA ALA A 13 9.83 -1.92 21.44
C ALA A 13 10.23 -0.70 20.59
N VAL A 14 10.21 -0.83 19.26
CA VAL A 14 10.48 0.27 18.32
C VAL A 14 9.39 1.35 18.42
N LEU A 15 8.12 0.96 18.34
CA LEU A 15 6.97 1.87 18.35
C LEU A 15 6.76 2.56 19.71
N SER A 16 7.21 1.94 20.80
CA SER A 16 7.24 2.57 22.12
C SER A 16 8.35 3.63 22.26
N ALA A 17 9.36 3.61 21.39
CA ALA A 17 10.54 4.47 21.46
C ALA A 17 10.53 5.64 20.46
N GLY A 18 9.63 5.64 19.48
CA GLY A 18 9.53 6.70 18.48
C GLY A 18 8.50 6.41 17.39
N PRO A 19 8.38 7.28 16.37
CA PRO A 19 7.63 6.95 15.17
C PRO A 19 8.24 5.68 14.54
N GLY A 20 7.39 4.78 14.07
CA GLY A 20 7.81 3.49 13.53
C GLY A 20 8.74 3.59 12.32
N TRP A 21 9.31 2.45 11.94
CA TRP A 21 10.05 2.32 10.69
C TRP A 21 9.17 2.67 9.49
N ASP A 22 9.70 3.56 8.64
CA ASP A 22 9.16 3.78 7.30
C ASP A 22 9.45 2.60 6.37
N TRP A 23 8.83 2.62 5.19
CA TRP A 23 9.03 1.61 4.15
C TRP A 23 10.49 1.45 3.75
N THR A 24 11.27 2.54 3.70
CA THR A 24 12.70 2.52 3.38
C THR A 24 13.50 1.71 4.41
N THR A 25 13.24 1.94 5.70
CA THR A 25 13.90 1.21 6.79
C THR A 25 13.51 -0.26 6.77
N LEU A 26 12.21 -0.55 6.66
CA LEU A 26 11.68 -1.91 6.61
C LEU A 26 12.21 -2.71 5.42
N SER A 27 12.08 -2.17 4.20
CA SER A 27 12.49 -2.86 2.96
C SER A 27 13.99 -3.16 2.93
N SER A 28 14.82 -2.31 3.56
CA SER A 28 16.27 -2.53 3.68
C SER A 28 16.67 -3.80 4.45
N MET A 29 15.75 -4.35 5.25
CA MET A 29 15.96 -5.59 6.02
C MET A 29 15.78 -6.87 5.17
N TYR A 30 15.33 -6.75 3.92
CA TYR A 30 15.06 -7.85 3.02
C TYR A 30 16.01 -7.81 1.81
N ALA A 31 16.37 -8.98 1.28
CA ALA A 31 17.30 -9.06 0.14
C ALA A 31 16.70 -8.51 -1.17
N SER A 32 15.37 -8.47 -1.28
CA SER A 32 14.62 -7.82 -2.36
C SER A 32 13.15 -7.63 -1.97
N THR A 33 12.44 -6.82 -2.76
CA THR A 33 10.97 -6.68 -2.67
C THR A 33 10.23 -8.00 -2.91
N ALA A 34 10.76 -8.89 -3.77
CA ALA A 34 10.18 -10.21 -3.97
C ALA A 34 10.25 -11.07 -2.70
N VAL A 35 11.39 -11.07 -2.01
CA VAL A 35 11.55 -11.78 -0.73
C VAL A 35 10.66 -11.17 0.36
N TYR A 36 10.47 -9.84 0.37
CA TYR A 36 9.48 -9.20 1.24
C TYR A 36 8.06 -9.70 0.95
N SER A 37 7.63 -9.68 -0.31
CA SER A 37 6.28 -10.11 -0.72
C SER A 37 6.00 -11.59 -0.40
N GLU A 38 7.00 -12.47 -0.53
CA GLU A 38 6.91 -13.86 -0.09
C GLU A 38 6.72 -13.97 1.43
N GLN A 39 7.44 -13.18 2.22
CA GLN A 39 7.32 -13.17 3.69
C GLN A 39 5.99 -12.57 4.15
N LEU A 40 5.48 -11.54 3.46
CA LEU A 40 4.16 -10.96 3.72
C LEU A 40 3.06 -12.00 3.45
N ARG A 41 3.07 -12.66 2.29
CA ARG A 41 2.13 -13.76 1.98
C ARG A 41 2.22 -14.92 2.97
N ALA A 42 3.43 -15.27 3.42
CA ALA A 42 3.64 -16.32 4.41
C ALA A 42 3.09 -15.96 5.81
N LEU A 43 3.02 -14.66 6.13
CA LEU A 43 2.43 -14.08 7.34
C LEU A 43 0.91 -13.96 7.22
N GLU A 44 0.37 -13.48 6.10
CA GLU A 44 -1.06 -13.46 5.79
C GLU A 44 -1.68 -14.85 5.94
N GLN A 45 -1.04 -15.85 5.32
CA GLN A 45 -1.47 -17.24 5.42
C GLN A 45 -1.36 -17.77 6.87
N TYR A 46 -0.32 -17.39 7.62
CA TYR A 46 -0.20 -17.80 9.02
C TYR A 46 -1.31 -17.20 9.91
N VAL A 47 -1.66 -15.92 9.71
CA VAL A 47 -2.78 -15.26 10.42
C VAL A 47 -4.12 -15.90 10.07
N LYS A 48 -4.31 -16.32 8.81
CA LYS A 48 -5.49 -17.06 8.36
C LYS A 48 -5.61 -18.44 9.02
N GLU A 49 -4.48 -19.17 9.13
CA GLU A 49 -4.40 -20.47 9.81
C GLU A 49 -4.52 -20.36 11.35
N ASN A 50 -4.07 -19.24 11.92
CA ASN A 50 -3.98 -19.02 13.36
C ASN A 50 -4.73 -17.73 13.76
N PRO A 51 -6.07 -17.69 13.64
CA PRO A 51 -6.85 -16.45 13.81
C PRO A 51 -6.80 -15.85 15.23
N GLN A 52 -6.30 -16.59 16.23
CA GLN A 52 -6.09 -16.13 17.61
C GLN A 52 -4.64 -15.65 17.88
N ALA A 53 -3.73 -15.71 16.89
CA ALA A 53 -2.36 -15.21 17.01
C ALA A 53 -2.33 -13.67 16.91
N ALA A 54 -2.68 -13.00 18.01
CA ALA A 54 -2.69 -11.53 18.10
C ALA A 54 -1.31 -10.91 17.79
N ASP A 55 -0.23 -11.59 18.13
CA ASP A 55 1.16 -11.22 17.80
C ASP A 55 1.41 -11.23 16.28
N ALA A 56 1.00 -12.28 15.58
CA ALA A 56 1.11 -12.34 14.12
C ALA A 56 0.19 -11.33 13.43
N ARG A 57 -1.03 -11.12 13.96
CA ARG A 57 -1.92 -10.04 13.50
C ARG A 57 -1.29 -8.67 13.67
N PHE A 58 -0.60 -8.41 14.78
CA PHE A 58 0.07 -7.13 15.02
C PHE A 58 1.19 -6.88 14.00
N VAL A 59 2.04 -7.89 13.74
CA VAL A 59 3.05 -7.79 12.69
C VAL A 59 2.39 -7.51 11.34
N LEU A 60 1.31 -8.22 11.00
CA LEU A 60 0.61 -8.02 9.72
C LEU A 60 -0.04 -6.63 9.61
N ALA A 61 -0.68 -6.15 10.68
CA ALA A 61 -1.26 -4.81 10.76
C ALA A 61 -0.17 -3.73 10.54
N TYR A 62 1.00 -3.94 11.14
CA TYR A 62 2.14 -3.05 10.97
C TYR A 62 2.73 -3.08 9.56
N GLN A 63 2.83 -4.27 8.93
CA GLN A 63 3.27 -4.37 7.53
C GLN A 63 2.28 -3.65 6.61
N TYR A 64 0.97 -3.85 6.78
CA TYR A 64 -0.05 -3.12 6.02
C TYR A 64 0.03 -1.60 6.26
N LEU A 65 0.21 -1.15 7.50
CA LEU A 65 0.40 0.28 7.80
C LEU A 65 1.63 0.85 7.08
N THR A 66 2.76 0.14 7.13
CA THR A 66 4.02 0.55 6.49
C THR A 66 3.89 0.55 4.96
N CYS A 67 3.14 -0.39 4.39
CA CYS A 67 2.77 -0.40 2.97
C CYS A 67 1.59 0.53 2.62
N SER A 68 1.15 1.44 3.51
CA SER A 68 0.03 2.37 3.27
C SER A 68 -1.30 1.69 2.88
N HIS A 69 -1.62 0.55 3.49
CA HIS A 69 -2.91 -0.13 3.43
C HIS A 69 -3.70 0.06 4.76
N PRO A 70 -4.13 1.30 5.11
CA PRO A 70 -4.68 1.61 6.43
C PRO A 70 -5.96 0.83 6.74
N ASP A 71 -6.82 0.54 5.75
CA ASP A 71 -8.04 -0.25 6.00
C ASP A 71 -7.75 -1.74 6.25
N ALA A 72 -6.68 -2.29 5.66
CA ALA A 72 -6.24 -3.64 5.96
C ALA A 72 -5.59 -3.71 7.36
N ALA A 73 -4.78 -2.70 7.70
CA ALA A 73 -4.23 -2.53 9.05
C ALA A 73 -5.34 -2.36 10.10
N ARG A 74 -6.34 -1.52 9.85
CA ARG A 74 -7.51 -1.26 10.72
C ARG A 74 -8.21 -2.57 11.08
N LYS A 75 -8.55 -3.38 10.09
CA LYS A 75 -9.18 -4.71 10.29
C LYS A 75 -8.34 -5.64 11.17
N GLN A 76 -7.02 -5.62 11.03
CA GLN A 76 -6.17 -6.42 11.92
C GLN A 76 -6.12 -5.86 13.34
N TYR A 77 -6.03 -4.54 13.54
CA TYR A 77 -6.06 -3.92 14.87
C TYR A 77 -7.41 -4.12 15.58
N GLU A 78 -8.54 -4.05 14.87
CA GLU A 78 -9.86 -4.40 15.39
C GLU A 78 -9.92 -5.85 15.91
N GLU A 79 -9.37 -6.80 15.15
CA GLU A 79 -9.28 -8.21 15.58
C GLU A 79 -8.31 -8.43 16.75
N ILE A 80 -7.20 -7.67 16.82
CA ILE A 80 -6.28 -7.71 17.97
C ILE A 80 -6.99 -7.24 19.24
N LEU A 81 -7.74 -6.14 19.19
CA LEU A 81 -8.45 -5.62 20.36
C LEU A 81 -9.58 -6.55 20.83
N LYS A 82 -10.22 -7.32 19.95
CA LYS A 82 -11.15 -8.39 20.34
C LYS A 82 -10.46 -9.51 21.14
N LEU A 83 -9.20 -9.82 20.81
CA LEU A 83 -8.40 -10.85 21.49
C LEU A 83 -7.70 -10.32 22.76
N GLN A 84 -7.31 -9.04 22.73
CA GLN A 84 -6.52 -8.37 23.76
C GLN A 84 -7.02 -6.93 23.98
N PRO A 85 -8.20 -6.73 24.64
CA PRO A 85 -8.80 -5.40 24.82
C PRO A 85 -7.92 -4.43 25.63
N ALA A 86 -6.96 -4.95 26.39
CA ALA A 86 -6.01 -4.16 27.17
C ALA A 86 -4.85 -3.58 26.34
N ASP A 87 -4.67 -3.97 25.07
CA ASP A 87 -3.54 -3.51 24.24
C ASP A 87 -3.68 -2.04 23.81
N GLN A 88 -3.06 -1.18 24.60
CA GLN A 88 -3.04 0.27 24.37
C GLN A 88 -2.33 0.67 23.07
N LEU A 89 -1.34 -0.10 22.60
CA LEU A 89 -0.61 0.24 21.38
C LEU A 89 -1.47 -0.03 20.15
N SER A 90 -2.12 -1.21 20.09
CA SER A 90 -3.07 -1.51 19.01
C SER A 90 -4.26 -0.55 19.00
N ALA A 91 -4.75 -0.12 20.17
CA ALA A 91 -5.81 0.90 20.26
C ALA A 91 -5.38 2.26 19.69
N GLN A 92 -4.15 2.71 19.99
CA GLN A 92 -3.60 3.96 19.46
C GLN A 92 -3.33 3.88 17.94
N LEU A 93 -2.80 2.76 17.46
CA LEU A 93 -2.56 2.54 16.03
C LEU A 93 -3.87 2.40 15.24
N LEU A 94 -4.92 1.82 15.85
CA LEU A 94 -6.26 1.79 15.28
C LEU A 94 -6.83 3.19 15.06
N GLN A 95 -6.71 4.08 16.07
CA GLN A 95 -7.11 5.48 15.96
C GLN A 95 -6.32 6.22 14.86
N LEU A 96 -5.01 5.97 14.74
CA LEU A 96 -4.16 6.57 13.71
C LEU A 96 -4.61 6.21 12.29
N VAL A 97 -5.15 5.00 12.07
CA VAL A 97 -5.74 4.58 10.79
C VAL A 97 -7.24 4.85 10.67
N GLY A 98 -7.79 5.71 11.53
CA GLY A 98 -9.19 6.16 11.47
C GLY A 98 -10.22 5.13 11.92
N GLY A 99 -9.82 4.12 12.69
CA GLY A 99 -10.74 3.18 13.36
C GLY A 99 -11.12 3.65 14.77
N ASP A 100 -12.25 3.16 15.28
CA ASP A 100 -12.70 3.44 16.65
C ASP A 100 -12.42 2.23 17.56
N PRO A 101 -11.53 2.33 18.56
CA PRO A 101 -11.28 1.24 19.50
C PRO A 101 -12.50 0.91 20.37
N ALA A 102 -13.45 1.83 20.57
CA ALA A 102 -14.69 1.54 21.29
C ALA A 102 -15.70 0.71 20.45
N ALA A 103 -15.54 0.66 19.13
CA ALA A 103 -16.35 -0.19 18.27
C ALA A 103 -15.92 -1.67 18.31
N ALA A 104 -14.68 -1.95 18.74
CA ALA A 104 -14.16 -3.32 18.84
C ALA A 104 -14.83 -4.15 19.96
N ASP A 105 -15.33 -3.51 21.02
CA ASP A 105 -16.09 -4.13 22.11
C ASP A 105 -17.52 -4.56 21.71
N GLY A 106 -17.92 -4.31 20.45
CA GLY A 106 -19.33 -4.17 20.07
C GLY A 106 -20.06 -5.39 19.46
N GLN A 107 -19.39 -6.49 19.07
CA GLN A 107 -20.12 -7.64 18.50
C GLN A 107 -19.42 -9.00 18.69
N ALA A 108 -20.00 -9.82 19.58
CA ALA A 108 -19.72 -11.25 19.63
C ALA A 108 -20.67 -12.00 18.68
N ALA A 109 -20.13 -12.69 17.68
CA ALA A 109 -20.80 -13.75 16.93
C ALA A 109 -19.80 -14.87 16.65
N ALA A 110 -20.10 -16.07 17.16
CA ALA A 110 -19.25 -17.25 17.05
C ALA A 110 -19.38 -17.95 15.67
N PRO A 111 -18.45 -18.85 15.28
CA PRO A 111 -18.22 -19.20 13.88
C PRO A 111 -18.95 -20.47 13.40
N PRO A 112 -18.97 -20.71 12.08
CA PRO A 112 -18.63 -21.99 11.46
C PRO A 112 -17.19 -21.91 10.93
N ALA A 113 -16.28 -22.83 11.28
CA ALA A 113 -16.20 -24.21 10.78
C ALA A 113 -15.80 -24.27 9.29
N ALA A 114 -14.67 -24.93 9.02
CA ALA A 114 -13.91 -24.80 7.78
C ALA A 114 -14.27 -25.84 6.71
N GLU A 115 -14.16 -25.43 5.44
CA GLU A 115 -13.78 -26.29 4.31
C GLU A 115 -12.77 -25.56 3.40
N GLN A 116 -11.62 -26.21 3.16
CA GLN A 116 -10.76 -26.12 1.97
C GLN A 116 -10.85 -27.51 1.27
N PRO A 117 -10.48 -27.72 -0.01
CA PRO A 117 -9.66 -26.88 -0.92
C PRO A 117 -10.44 -26.56 -2.24
N ASP A 118 -9.89 -26.24 -3.43
CA ASP A 118 -8.50 -26.19 -3.97
C ASP A 118 -8.37 -25.21 -5.17
N GLN A 119 -7.21 -25.19 -5.83
CA GLN A 119 -6.96 -24.63 -7.18
C GLN A 119 -6.76 -25.77 -8.21
N PRO A 120 -7.12 -25.61 -9.51
CA PRO A 120 -6.19 -24.96 -10.47
C PRO A 120 -6.81 -24.21 -11.68
N GLU A 121 -5.98 -23.35 -12.29
CA GLU A 121 -5.99 -22.83 -13.69
C GLU A 121 -7.20 -22.01 -14.22
N GLN A 122 -6.92 -20.83 -14.80
CA GLN A 122 -7.85 -20.00 -15.60
C GLN A 122 -7.84 -20.44 -17.09
N PRO A 123 -8.77 -20.04 -18.00
CA PRO A 123 -9.97 -19.15 -17.92
C PRO A 123 -11.29 -19.90 -18.31
N PRO A 124 -12.50 -19.31 -18.54
CA PRO A 124 -12.87 -17.90 -18.80
C PRO A 124 -14.03 -17.32 -17.95
N ALA A 125 -14.34 -16.03 -18.18
CA ALA A 125 -15.33 -15.24 -17.46
C ALA A 125 -16.73 -15.19 -18.12
N ALA A 126 -17.78 -15.04 -17.31
CA ALA A 126 -19.09 -14.40 -17.54
C ALA A 126 -19.93 -14.56 -16.24
N ASP A 127 -20.72 -13.62 -15.72
CA ASP A 127 -20.96 -12.20 -16.05
C ASP A 127 -21.25 -11.45 -14.70
N PRO A 128 -21.12 -10.12 -14.62
CA PRO A 128 -21.16 -9.39 -13.35
C PRO A 128 -22.57 -8.97 -12.92
N ALA A 129 -22.83 -9.00 -11.61
CA ALA A 129 -23.95 -8.28 -10.99
C ALA A 129 -23.49 -7.58 -9.70
N ASP A 130 -23.31 -6.27 -9.82
CA ASP A 130 -23.35 -5.27 -8.73
C ASP A 130 -22.16 -5.13 -7.75
N ALA A 131 -20.97 -5.58 -8.14
CA ALA A 131 -19.72 -5.02 -7.60
C ALA A 131 -18.79 -4.64 -8.76
N ALA A 132 -18.60 -3.33 -8.96
CA ALA A 132 -17.65 -2.86 -9.97
C ALA A 132 -16.24 -3.36 -9.61
N PRO A 133 -15.50 -4.02 -10.53
CA PRO A 133 -14.14 -4.43 -10.26
C PRO A 133 -13.26 -3.21 -9.94
N PRO A 134 -12.18 -3.36 -9.16
CA PRO A 134 -11.14 -2.35 -9.08
C PRO A 134 -10.73 -2.02 -10.52
N ALA A 135 -10.78 -0.74 -10.89
CA ALA A 135 -10.58 -0.34 -12.28
C ALA A 135 -9.13 -0.61 -12.72
N GLU A 136 -8.90 -1.78 -13.30
CA GLU A 136 -7.65 -2.13 -13.96
C GLU A 136 -7.37 -1.09 -15.03
N ILE A 137 -6.26 -0.35 -14.89
CA ILE A 137 -5.83 0.57 -15.94
C ILE A 137 -5.06 -0.22 -16.98
N ASP A 138 -5.43 -0.01 -18.25
CA ASP A 138 -4.61 -0.46 -19.36
C ASP A 138 -3.30 0.34 -19.35
N ALA A 139 -2.19 -0.32 -18.99
CA ALA A 139 -0.88 0.30 -18.89
C ALA A 139 -0.43 0.95 -20.22
N ALA A 140 -0.93 0.49 -21.38
CA ALA A 140 -0.64 1.11 -22.66
C ALA A 140 -1.29 2.50 -22.81
N LYS A 141 -2.37 2.80 -22.07
CA LYS A 141 -3.03 4.12 -22.08
C LYS A 141 -2.23 5.20 -21.33
N ILE A 142 -1.34 4.79 -20.42
CA ILE A 142 -0.44 5.72 -19.71
C ILE A 142 0.94 5.82 -20.35
N VAL A 143 1.28 4.98 -21.34
CA VAL A 143 2.51 5.13 -22.14
C VAL A 143 2.42 6.42 -22.97
N GLY A 144 3.50 7.21 -22.94
CA GLY A 144 3.60 8.50 -23.62
C GLY A 144 4.38 9.54 -22.81
N ALA A 145 4.54 10.72 -23.40
CA ALA A 145 4.98 11.92 -22.69
C ALA A 145 3.77 12.70 -22.20
N TRP A 146 3.80 13.10 -20.92
CA TRP A 146 2.71 13.75 -20.22
C TRP A 146 3.22 14.94 -19.42
N ASN A 147 2.36 15.93 -19.24
CA ASN A 147 2.63 17.15 -18.49
C ASN A 147 1.48 17.42 -17.52
N ALA A 148 1.80 17.86 -16.30
CA ALA A 148 0.85 18.31 -15.30
C ALA A 148 1.29 19.66 -14.72
N VAL A 149 0.33 20.53 -14.40
CA VAL A 149 0.59 21.86 -13.82
C VAL A 149 -0.26 22.02 -12.56
N ARG A 150 0.39 22.21 -11.41
CA ARG A 150 -0.29 22.49 -10.13
C ARG A 150 -0.80 23.93 -10.10
N LYS A 151 -1.83 24.18 -9.28
CA LYS A 151 -2.40 25.52 -9.03
C LYS A 151 -1.40 26.55 -8.47
N ASP A 152 -0.30 26.09 -7.89
CA ASP A 152 0.82 26.91 -7.41
C ASP A 152 1.82 27.31 -8.52
N GLY A 153 1.60 26.84 -9.76
CA GLY A 153 2.43 27.10 -10.94
C GLY A 153 3.56 26.09 -11.14
N ALA A 154 3.71 25.08 -10.28
CA ALA A 154 4.74 24.06 -10.45
C ALA A 154 4.39 23.09 -11.59
N LYS A 155 5.38 22.74 -12.41
CA LYS A 155 5.19 21.83 -13.55
C LYS A 155 5.83 20.48 -13.28
N PHE A 156 5.21 19.46 -13.83
CA PHE A 156 5.67 18.08 -13.82
C PHE A 156 5.61 17.55 -15.24
N SER A 157 6.64 16.82 -15.65
CA SER A 157 6.63 16.04 -16.89
C SER A 157 6.92 14.59 -16.54
N LEU A 158 6.11 13.68 -17.06
CA LEU A 158 6.27 12.24 -16.91
C LEU A 158 6.27 11.60 -18.29
N THR A 159 7.38 10.98 -18.66
CA THR A 159 7.46 10.09 -19.81
C THR A 159 7.41 8.66 -19.31
N LEU A 160 6.48 7.86 -19.84
CA LEU A 160 6.40 6.41 -19.64
C LEU A 160 6.62 5.74 -21.00
N THR A 161 7.53 4.77 -21.08
CA THR A 161 7.86 4.04 -22.31
C THR A 161 7.30 2.62 -22.29
N ASP A 162 7.11 2.05 -23.48
CA ASP A 162 6.67 0.66 -23.68
C ASP A 162 7.65 -0.39 -23.14
N ASP A 163 8.94 -0.05 -23.00
CA ASP A 163 9.96 -0.88 -22.35
C ASP A 163 10.03 -0.76 -20.81
N ALA A 164 8.93 -0.30 -20.20
CA ALA A 164 8.73 -0.18 -18.75
C ALA A 164 9.75 0.75 -18.05
N LYS A 165 10.19 1.81 -18.74
CA LYS A 165 11.01 2.89 -18.15
C LYS A 165 10.21 4.16 -17.99
N PHE A 166 10.65 5.00 -17.06
CA PHE A 166 10.08 6.32 -16.89
C PHE A 166 11.17 7.40 -16.79
N ILE A 167 10.80 8.61 -17.15
CA ILE A 167 11.55 9.84 -16.88
C ILE A 167 10.57 10.80 -16.22
N TRP A 168 10.93 11.28 -15.03
CA TRP A 168 10.15 12.29 -14.31
C TRP A 168 10.96 13.56 -14.16
N ALA A 169 10.37 14.70 -14.51
CA ALA A 169 10.90 16.03 -14.26
C ALA A 169 9.93 16.87 -13.44
N PHE A 170 10.46 17.62 -12.47
CA PHE A 170 9.74 18.56 -11.63
C PHE A 170 10.39 19.95 -11.73
N GLU A 171 9.60 20.96 -12.08
CA GLU A 171 10.01 22.36 -12.19
C GLU A 171 9.25 23.22 -11.15
N PRO A 172 9.91 23.67 -10.07
CA PRO A 172 9.26 24.48 -9.04
C PRO A 172 8.93 25.89 -9.52
N ALA A 173 7.69 26.35 -9.29
CA ALA A 173 7.20 27.68 -9.73
C ALA A 173 8.07 28.88 -9.30
N LYS A 174 8.75 28.79 -8.16
CA LYS A 174 9.50 29.89 -7.53
C LYS A 174 11.02 29.82 -7.80
N GLY A 175 11.40 29.58 -9.06
CA GLY A 175 12.81 29.63 -9.49
C GLY A 175 13.70 28.55 -8.86
N GLY A 176 13.13 27.41 -8.48
CA GLY A 176 13.89 26.27 -7.97
C GLY A 176 14.63 25.54 -9.11
N LYS A 177 15.64 24.75 -8.75
CA LYS A 177 16.30 23.87 -9.74
C LYS A 177 15.30 22.83 -10.22
N ARG A 178 15.20 22.64 -11.55
CA ARG A 178 14.53 21.46 -12.14
C ARG A 178 15.17 20.21 -11.55
N GLN A 179 14.35 19.34 -10.99
CA GLN A 179 14.75 18.01 -10.56
C GLN A 179 14.32 17.04 -11.64
N GLU A 180 15.20 16.11 -12.00
CA GLU A 180 14.92 15.08 -12.99
C GLU A 180 15.52 13.77 -12.51
N PHE A 181 14.76 12.69 -12.65
CA PHE A 181 15.20 11.34 -12.34
C PHE A 181 14.47 10.35 -13.23
N ASP A 182 15.19 9.31 -13.64
CA ASP A 182 14.71 8.21 -14.45
C ASP A 182 14.72 6.90 -13.67
N GLY A 183 14.12 5.87 -14.26
CA GLY A 183 14.14 4.53 -13.73
C GLY A 183 13.20 3.60 -14.46
N LYS A 184 12.70 2.60 -13.74
CA LYS A 184 11.75 1.60 -14.23
C LYS A 184 10.39 1.81 -13.58
N TYR A 185 9.32 1.37 -14.23
CA TYR A 185 8.01 1.35 -13.61
C TYR A 185 7.32 -0.01 -13.76
N SER A 186 6.38 -0.27 -12.86
CA SER A 186 5.40 -1.35 -12.98
C SER A 186 4.00 -0.79 -12.75
N VAL A 187 3.00 -1.47 -13.32
CA VAL A 187 1.59 -1.19 -13.09
C VAL A 187 0.94 -2.44 -12.50
N ASP A 188 0.23 -2.28 -11.39
CA ASP A 188 -0.52 -3.34 -10.73
C ASP A 188 -1.95 -2.83 -10.45
N GLY A 189 -2.93 -3.33 -11.20
CA GLY A 189 -4.31 -2.82 -11.19
C GLY A 189 -4.40 -1.33 -11.58
N ALA A 190 -4.56 -0.46 -10.59
CA ALA A 190 -4.58 1.00 -10.73
C ALA A 190 -3.31 1.69 -10.18
N ILE A 191 -2.35 0.91 -9.68
CA ILE A 191 -1.15 1.40 -8.99
C ILE A 191 0.01 1.52 -9.98
N LEU A 192 0.57 2.71 -10.13
CA LEU A 192 1.83 2.94 -10.84
C LEU A 192 2.96 3.00 -9.81
N VAL A 193 3.91 2.07 -9.85
CA VAL A 193 5.11 2.08 -9.02
C VAL A 193 6.31 2.48 -9.87
N MET A 194 6.91 3.63 -9.58
CA MET A 194 8.11 4.12 -10.26
C MET A 194 9.35 3.90 -9.39
N GLU A 195 10.25 3.00 -9.79
CA GLU A 195 11.53 2.72 -9.14
C GLU A 195 12.65 3.49 -9.84
N ARG A 196 13.16 4.52 -9.16
CA ARG A 196 14.26 5.37 -9.64
C ARG A 196 15.58 4.60 -9.71
N ALA A 197 16.51 5.09 -10.54
CA ALA A 197 17.86 4.53 -10.66
C ALA A 197 18.69 4.53 -9.35
N ASP A 198 18.32 5.34 -8.35
CA ASP A 198 18.91 5.34 -7.01
C ASP A 198 18.20 4.39 -6.01
N GLY A 199 17.27 3.57 -6.48
CA GLY A 199 16.52 2.59 -5.68
C GLY A 199 15.32 3.17 -4.93
N ALA A 200 15.09 4.48 -5.00
CA ALA A 200 13.92 5.10 -4.38
C ALA A 200 12.65 4.82 -5.19
N GLN A 201 11.63 4.26 -4.53
CA GLN A 201 10.34 3.95 -5.15
C GLN A 201 9.29 5.03 -4.88
N MET A 202 8.47 5.33 -5.89
CA MET A 202 7.36 6.27 -5.84
C MET A 202 6.09 5.56 -6.34
N PRO A 203 5.35 4.89 -5.45
CA PRO A 203 4.04 4.36 -5.79
C PRO A 203 3.01 5.50 -5.84
N GLY A 204 2.05 5.43 -6.76
CA GLY A 204 0.89 6.32 -6.80
C GLY A 204 -0.32 5.68 -7.48
N LEU A 205 -1.51 6.16 -7.12
CA LEU A 205 -2.77 5.77 -7.74
C LEU A 205 -2.95 6.49 -9.06
N VAL A 206 -3.34 5.76 -10.11
CA VAL A 206 -3.72 6.33 -11.40
C VAL A 206 -5.23 6.25 -11.60
N THR A 207 -5.85 7.37 -11.97
CA THR A 207 -7.25 7.43 -12.41
C THR A 207 -7.30 7.93 -13.85
N LEU A 208 -7.68 7.06 -14.78
CA LEU A 208 -7.80 7.41 -16.20
C LEU A 208 -8.93 8.44 -16.44
N SER A 209 -8.74 9.29 -17.45
CA SER A 209 -9.71 10.27 -17.94
C SER A 209 -9.72 10.27 -19.47
N GLU A 210 -10.63 11.03 -20.10
CA GLU A 210 -10.77 11.05 -21.57
C GLU A 210 -9.51 11.53 -22.32
N THR A 211 -8.71 12.41 -21.72
CA THR A 211 -7.56 13.06 -22.36
C THR A 211 -6.21 12.81 -21.66
N GLY A 212 -6.20 11.97 -20.63
CA GLY A 212 -5.01 11.68 -19.82
C GLY A 212 -5.36 10.99 -18.50
N PHE A 213 -4.67 11.28 -17.42
CA PHE A 213 -4.94 10.65 -16.12
C PHE A 213 -4.57 11.55 -14.93
N ASN A 214 -5.27 11.38 -13.81
CA ASN A 214 -4.80 11.90 -12.52
C ASN A 214 -3.85 10.87 -11.90
N PHE A 215 -2.70 11.34 -11.40
CA PHE A 215 -1.76 10.54 -10.61
C PHE A 215 -1.66 11.11 -9.19
N LYS A 216 -2.08 10.33 -8.19
CA LYS A 216 -1.95 10.68 -6.77
C LYS A 216 -0.84 9.87 -6.12
N LEU A 217 0.28 10.54 -5.81
CA LEU A 217 1.44 9.94 -5.15
C LEU A 217 1.08 9.45 -3.73
N TYR A 218 1.42 8.21 -3.39
CA TYR A 218 1.29 7.70 -2.03
C TYR A 218 2.36 8.31 -1.10
N GLY A 219 1.97 8.62 0.14
CA GLY A 219 2.82 9.38 1.08
C GLY A 219 2.79 10.90 0.88
N GLY A 220 2.03 11.41 -0.11
CA GLY A 220 1.70 12.84 -0.20
C GLY A 220 0.74 13.30 0.92
N PRO A 221 0.52 14.62 1.06
CA PRO A 221 -0.48 15.16 1.99
C PRO A 221 -1.88 14.53 1.77
N PRO A 222 -2.70 14.34 2.82
CA PRO A 222 -4.03 13.73 2.66
C PRO A 222 -4.91 14.51 1.66
N ASP A 223 -4.86 15.85 1.74
CA ASP A 223 -5.57 16.78 0.86
C ASP A 223 -4.90 17.00 -0.52
N ASP A 224 -3.87 16.23 -0.88
CA ASP A 224 -3.24 16.36 -2.20
C ASP A 224 -4.26 15.93 -3.30
N PRO A 225 -4.62 16.81 -4.25
CA PRO A 225 -5.53 16.48 -5.35
C PRO A 225 -4.88 15.55 -6.40
N GLY A 226 -3.59 15.23 -6.27
CA GLY A 226 -2.82 14.55 -7.29
C GLY A 226 -2.39 15.49 -8.41
N LEU A 227 -1.91 14.89 -9.49
CA LEU A 227 -1.37 15.57 -10.66
C LEU A 227 -2.17 15.14 -11.89
N ASP A 228 -2.89 16.08 -12.50
CA ASP A 228 -3.64 15.86 -13.73
C ASP A 228 -2.67 15.90 -14.93
N PHE A 229 -2.25 14.72 -15.38
CA PHE A 229 -1.36 14.52 -16.51
C PHE A 229 -2.14 14.51 -17.84
N GLN A 230 -1.72 15.38 -18.76
CA GLN A 230 -2.27 15.57 -20.11
C GLN A 230 -1.11 15.59 -21.13
N LYS A 231 -1.40 15.36 -22.42
CA LYS A 231 -0.37 15.39 -23.48
C LYS A 231 -0.02 16.82 -23.89
#